data_AF-A0A1V5JVZ2-F1
#
_entry.id   AF-A0A1V5JVZ2-F1
#
_cell.length_a   1.000
_cell.length_b   1.000
_cell.length_c   1.000
_cell.angle_alpha   90.00
_cell.angle_beta   90.00
_cell.angle_gamma   90.00
#
_symmetry.space_group_name_H-M   'P 1'
#
loop_
_entity.id
_entity.type
_entity.pdbx_description
1 polymer ?
#
loop_
_entity_poly.entity_id
_entity_poly.type
_entity_poly.pdbx_seq_one_letter_code
_entity_poly.pdbx_strand_id
1 'polypeptide(L)'
;MQEEAFGYLLMALAAAILFVYLVMVALYDSYSTPFVVLFSIPVAVVGAFLALAFTIKSLNVFTLVGMIMLIGLVAKNAILLVDFTNKLRGEGLDLLSAVREAGKIRLRPILMTTLAMVFGMLPIALASSSGSEMKNGLGWVLIGGLTSSLLLTLVLVPVVYIWMARKKERFQAWRESRQG
;
A
#
# COMPACT_ATOMS: atom_id res chain seq x y z
N MET A 1 -17.52 -23.61 10.58
CA MET A 1 -18.04 -22.39 9.94
C MET A 1 -17.16 -21.14 10.14
N GLN A 2 -17.05 -20.53 11.33
CA GLN A 2 -16.26 -19.28 11.47
C GLN A 2 -14.74 -19.50 11.36
N GLU A 3 -14.19 -20.59 11.90
CA GLU A 3 -12.76 -20.93 11.75
C GLU A 3 -12.40 -21.29 10.30
N GLU A 4 -13.25 -22.05 9.61
CA GLU A 4 -13.08 -22.36 8.18
C GLU A 4 -13.09 -21.09 7.32
N ALA A 5 -14.02 -20.17 7.58
CA ALA A 5 -14.08 -18.88 6.90
C ALA A 5 -12.82 -18.04 7.15
N PHE A 6 -12.26 -18.10 8.36
CA PHE A 6 -11.01 -17.42 8.69
C PHE A 6 -9.82 -17.99 7.89
N GLY A 7 -9.74 -19.32 7.77
CA GLY A 7 -8.74 -20.00 6.94
C GLY A 7 -8.81 -19.60 5.46
N TYR A 8 -10.01 -19.60 4.88
CA TYR A 8 -10.21 -19.16 3.49
C TYR A 8 -9.84 -17.69 3.28
N LEU A 9 -10.15 -16.81 4.24
CA LEU A 9 -9.82 -15.39 4.16
C LEU A 9 -8.32 -15.11 4.31
N LEU A 10 -7.60 -15.86 5.15
CA LEU A 10 -6.14 -15.77 5.24
C LEU A 10 -5.48 -16.23 3.94
N MET A 11 -5.99 -17.31 3.34
CA MET A 11 -5.55 -17.73 2.01
C MET A 11 -5.87 -16.66 0.95
N ALA A 12 -7.04 -16.03 1.02
CA ALA A 12 -7.40 -14.93 0.13
C ALA A 12 -6.50 -13.70 0.32
N LEU A 13 -6.08 -13.39 1.55
CA LEU A 13 -5.12 -12.32 1.84
C LEU A 13 -3.78 -12.60 1.18
N ALA A 14 -3.25 -13.82 1.33
CA ALA A 14 -2.01 -14.23 0.68
C ALA A 14 -2.13 -14.20 -0.85
N ALA A 15 -3.25 -14.69 -1.38
CA ALA A 15 -3.55 -14.64 -2.81
C ALA A 15 -3.64 -13.20 -3.31
N ALA A 16 -4.25 -12.28 -2.57
CA ALA A 16 -4.35 -10.86 -2.95
C ALA A 16 -2.97 -10.21 -3.07
N ILE A 17 -2.05 -10.47 -2.12
CA ILE A 17 -0.67 -9.99 -2.19
C ILE A 17 0.04 -10.56 -3.43
N LEU A 18 -0.11 -11.87 -3.69
CA LEU A 18 0.46 -12.52 -4.86
C LEU A 18 -0.09 -11.93 -6.17
N PHE A 19 -1.40 -11.75 -6.29
CA PHE A 19 -2.04 -11.17 -7.47
C PHE A 19 -1.59 -9.74 -7.71
N VAL A 20 -1.52 -8.90 -6.67
CA VAL A 20 -0.99 -7.53 -6.78
C VAL A 20 0.43 -7.56 -7.32
N TYR A 21 1.28 -8.46 -6.82
CA TYR A 21 2.65 -8.62 -7.31
C TYR A 21 2.69 -9.04 -8.79
N LEU A 22 1.94 -10.08 -9.18
CA LEU A 22 1.95 -10.58 -10.56
C LEU A 22 1.45 -9.53 -11.56
N VAL A 23 0.36 -8.83 -11.24
CA VAL A 23 -0.17 -7.75 -12.08
C VAL A 23 0.85 -6.62 -12.21
N MET A 24 1.54 -6.27 -11.12
CA MET A 24 2.58 -5.23 -11.14
C MET A 24 3.80 -5.63 -11.98
N VAL A 25 4.25 -6.89 -11.88
CA VAL A 25 5.34 -7.42 -12.71
C VAL A 25 4.95 -7.32 -14.19
N ALA A 26 3.73 -7.74 -14.53
CA ALA A 26 3.20 -7.66 -15.89
C ALA A 26 3.08 -6.21 -16.39
N LEU A 27 2.74 -5.26 -15.51
CA LEU A 27 2.55 -3.85 -15.87
C LEU A 27 3.89 -3.13 -16.14
N TYR A 28 4.91 -3.37 -15.33
CA TYR A 28 6.17 -2.62 -15.38
C TYR A 28 7.32 -3.35 -16.08
N ASP A 29 7.06 -4.57 -16.57
CA ASP A 29 8.07 -5.46 -17.16
C ASP A 29 9.36 -5.54 -16.32
N SER A 30 9.19 -5.50 -14.99
CA SER A 30 10.28 -5.39 -14.03
C SER A 30 9.91 -6.06 -12.72
N TYR A 31 10.80 -6.93 -12.25
CA TYR A 31 10.62 -7.67 -10.99
C TYR A 31 10.97 -6.84 -9.74
N SER A 32 11.76 -5.77 -9.89
CA SER A 32 12.21 -4.95 -8.76
C SER A 32 11.16 -3.91 -8.33
N THR A 33 10.56 -3.21 -9.29
CA THR A 33 9.58 -2.15 -9.05
C THR A 33 8.38 -2.59 -8.17
N PRO A 34 7.77 -3.77 -8.37
CA PRO A 34 6.66 -4.28 -7.55
C PRO A 34 7.05 -4.51 -6.08
N PHE A 35 8.32 -4.81 -5.81
CA PHE A 35 8.80 -5.06 -4.45
C PHE A 35 8.75 -3.79 -3.58
N VAL A 36 8.94 -2.62 -4.18
CA VAL A 36 8.77 -1.32 -3.51
C VAL A 36 7.32 -1.14 -3.04
N VAL A 37 6.35 -1.53 -3.87
CA VAL A 37 4.92 -1.44 -3.56
C VAL A 37 4.55 -2.43 -2.44
N LEU A 38 5.04 -3.67 -2.51
CA LEU A 38 4.79 -4.69 -1.49
C LEU A 38 5.24 -4.24 -0.10
N PHE A 39 6.30 -3.45 0.01
CA PHE A 39 6.80 -2.95 1.30
C PHE A 39 5.80 -2.01 2.02
N SER A 40 4.88 -1.39 1.28
CA SER A 40 3.84 -0.54 1.87
C SER A 40 2.72 -1.32 2.56
N ILE A 41 2.53 -2.60 2.20
CA ILE A 41 1.44 -3.44 2.72
C ILE A 41 1.63 -3.78 4.20
N PRO A 42 2.80 -4.31 4.66
CA PRO A 42 3.02 -4.58 6.08
C PRO A 42 2.80 -3.35 6.96
N VAL A 43 3.22 -2.19 6.46
CA VAL A 43 3.09 -0.92 7.18
C VAL A 43 1.62 -0.51 7.37
N ALA A 44 0.80 -0.70 6.34
CA ALA A 44 -0.64 -0.47 6.43
C ALA A 44 -1.32 -1.46 7.38
N VAL A 45 -0.93 -2.74 7.32
CA VAL A 45 -1.46 -3.80 8.19
C VAL A 45 -1.16 -3.49 9.65
N VAL A 46 0.04 -3.00 9.98
CA VAL A 46 0.38 -2.52 11.33
C VAL A 46 -0.56 -1.39 11.77
N GLY A 47 -0.83 -0.43 10.89
CA GLY A 47 -1.79 0.64 11.15
C GLY A 47 -3.22 0.15 11.42
N ALA A 48 -3.67 -0.85 10.67
CA ALA A 48 -4.97 -1.48 10.86
C ALA A 48 -5.07 -2.20 12.21
N PHE A 49 -4.04 -2.98 12.58
CA PHE A 49 -3.98 -3.63 13.88
C PHE A 49 -3.94 -2.64 15.04
N LEU A 50 -3.18 -1.54 14.90
CA LEU A 50 -3.15 -0.49 15.91
C LEU A 50 -4.54 0.15 16.11
N ALA A 51 -5.27 0.45 15.04
CA ALA A 51 -6.61 1.01 15.16
C ALA A 51 -7.60 0.03 15.81
N LEU A 52 -7.53 -1.26 15.46
CA LEU A 52 -8.33 -2.30 16.12
C LEU A 52 -7.99 -2.42 17.61
N ALA A 53 -6.71 -2.36 17.96
CA ALA A 53 -6.26 -2.40 19.35
C ALA A 53 -6.78 -1.19 20.15
N PHE A 54 -6.72 0.02 19.57
CA PHE A 54 -7.24 1.23 20.21
C PHE A 54 -8.77 1.22 20.37
N THR A 55 -9.50 0.60 19.45
CA THR A 55 -10.97 0.51 19.52
C THR A 55 -11.50 -0.75 20.19
N ILE A 56 -10.61 -1.61 20.72
CA ILE A 56 -10.96 -2.85 21.43
C ILE A 56 -11.93 -3.71 20.58
N LYS A 57 -11.64 -3.80 19.27
CA LYS A 57 -12.43 -4.62 18.34
C LYS A 57 -11.67 -5.90 18.01
N SER A 58 -12.40 -7.02 17.96
CA SER A 58 -11.83 -8.33 17.69
C SER A 58 -11.58 -8.57 16.21
N LEU A 59 -10.64 -9.47 15.91
CA LEU A 59 -10.48 -10.01 14.57
C LEU A 59 -11.67 -10.90 14.22
N ASN A 60 -12.39 -10.49 13.19
CA ASN A 60 -13.52 -11.20 12.62
C ASN A 60 -13.45 -11.22 11.08
N VAL A 61 -14.41 -11.90 10.46
CA VAL A 61 -14.54 -12.01 8.99
C VAL A 61 -14.53 -10.64 8.31
N PHE A 62 -15.25 -9.65 8.85
CA PHE A 62 -15.31 -8.29 8.29
C PHE A 62 -13.99 -7.53 8.40
N THR A 63 -13.26 -7.68 9.51
CA THR A 63 -11.91 -7.08 9.65
C THR A 63 -10.92 -7.67 8.65
N LEU A 64 -10.99 -8.99 8.38
CA LEU A 64 -10.15 -9.64 7.37
C LEU A 64 -10.50 -9.17 5.95
N VAL A 65 -11.78 -9.05 5.62
CA VAL A 65 -12.23 -8.45 4.35
C VAL A 65 -11.72 -7.00 4.25
N GLY A 66 -11.77 -6.24 5.34
CA GLY A 66 -11.16 -4.92 5.45
C GLY A 66 -9.67 -4.92 5.14
N MET A 67 -8.90 -5.89 5.65
CA MET A 67 -7.47 -6.03 5.36
C MET A 67 -7.20 -6.38 3.90
N ILE A 68 -8.03 -7.23 3.28
CA ILE A 68 -7.92 -7.54 1.85
C ILE A 68 -8.15 -6.28 1.00
N MET A 69 -9.18 -5.49 1.32
CA MET A 69 -9.43 -4.21 0.65
C MET A 69 -8.29 -3.21 0.87
N LEU A 70 -7.74 -3.16 2.09
CA LEU A 70 -6.63 -2.28 2.45
C LEU A 70 -5.40 -2.52 1.57
N ILE A 71 -5.08 -3.78 1.25
CA ILE A 71 -3.96 -4.11 0.36
C ILE A 71 -4.10 -3.39 -0.99
N GLY A 72 -5.26 -3.48 -1.63
CA GLY A 72 -5.49 -2.84 -2.93
C GLY A 72 -5.47 -1.32 -2.86
N LEU A 73 -6.08 -0.74 -1.82
CA LEU A 73 -6.13 0.71 -1.63
C LEU A 73 -4.74 1.31 -1.42
N VAL A 74 -3.92 0.64 -0.60
CA VAL A 74 -2.55 1.07 -0.29
C VAL A 74 -1.63 0.84 -1.49
N ALA A 75 -1.74 -0.31 -2.14
CA ALA A 75 -1.01 -0.60 -3.37
C ALA A 75 -1.28 0.49 -4.42
N LYS A 76 -2.55 0.90 -4.63
CA LYS A 76 -2.89 1.99 -5.57
C LYS A 76 -2.07 3.27 -5.33
N ASN A 77 -1.92 3.67 -4.07
CA ASN A 77 -1.18 4.90 -3.74
C ASN A 77 0.32 4.78 -4.05
N ALA A 78 0.93 3.64 -3.71
CA ALA A 78 2.33 3.35 -4.04
C ALA A 78 2.55 3.22 -5.56
N ILE A 79 1.64 2.54 -6.25
CA ILE A 79 1.61 2.36 -7.71
C ILE A 79 1.62 3.72 -8.41
N LEU A 80 0.70 4.61 -8.03
CA LEU A 80 0.58 5.92 -8.67
C LEU A 80 1.85 6.77 -8.54
N LEU A 81 2.57 6.66 -7.42
CA LEU A 81 3.81 7.39 -7.18
C LEU A 81 4.97 6.80 -8.00
N VAL A 82 5.11 5.48 -7.99
CA VAL A 82 6.16 4.76 -8.71
C VAL A 82 5.98 4.89 -10.22
N ASP A 83 4.76 4.75 -10.71
CA ASP A 83 4.40 4.94 -12.12
C ASP A 83 4.80 6.34 -12.63
N PHE A 84 4.42 7.37 -11.88
CA PHE A 84 4.74 8.75 -12.26
C PHE A 84 6.24 9.04 -12.19
N THR A 85 6.93 8.45 -11.21
CA THR A 85 8.38 8.55 -11.11
C THR A 85 9.05 7.89 -12.32
N ASN A 86 8.61 6.69 -12.72
CA ASN A 86 9.14 6.01 -13.90
C ASN A 86 8.86 6.79 -15.18
N LYS A 87 7.68 7.40 -15.31
CA LYS A 87 7.35 8.28 -16.44
C LYS A 87 8.31 9.46 -16.52
N LEU A 88 8.52 10.19 -15.43
CA LEU A 88 9.44 11.33 -15.38
C LEU A 88 10.90 10.92 -15.66
N ARG A 89 11.32 9.73 -15.22
CA ARG A 89 12.63 9.17 -15.60
C ARG A 89 12.73 8.86 -17.09
N GLY A 90 11.65 8.37 -17.71
CA GLY A 90 11.57 8.17 -19.16
C GLY A 90 11.64 9.49 -19.95
N GLU A 91 11.22 10.60 -19.34
CA GLU A 91 11.35 11.96 -19.89
C GLU A 91 12.77 12.55 -19.68
N GLY A 92 13.70 11.79 -19.10
CA GLY A 92 15.11 12.18 -18.94
C GLY A 92 15.45 12.88 -17.62
N LEU A 93 14.53 12.96 -16.66
CA LEU A 93 14.82 13.54 -15.35
C LEU A 93 15.73 12.63 -14.51
N ASP A 94 16.65 13.26 -13.78
CA ASP A 94 17.46 12.60 -12.76
C ASP A 94 16.59 11.93 -11.69
N LEU A 95 17.08 10.81 -11.12
CA LEU A 95 16.35 9.98 -10.16
C LEU A 95 15.75 10.78 -9.00
N LEU A 96 16.55 11.66 -8.39
CA LEU A 96 16.11 12.45 -7.22
C LEU A 96 15.08 13.51 -7.61
N SER A 97 15.28 14.15 -8.77
CA SER A 97 14.38 15.13 -9.33
C SER A 97 13.03 14.52 -9.70
N ALA A 98 13.04 13.35 -10.35
CA ALA A 98 11.84 12.61 -10.75
C ALA A 98 10.99 12.20 -9.54
N VAL A 99 11.61 11.64 -8.50
CA VAL A 99 10.90 11.23 -7.27
C VAL A 99 10.30 12.44 -6.56
N ARG A 100 11.05 13.55 -6.46
CA ARG A 100 10.56 14.77 -5.81
C ARG A 100 9.37 15.37 -6.56
N GLU A 101 9.44 15.41 -7.88
CA GLU A 101 8.38 16.01 -8.69
C GLU A 101 7.14 15.10 -8.76
N ALA A 102 7.33 13.78 -8.91
CA ALA A 102 6.25 12.81 -8.77
C ALA A 102 5.55 12.94 -7.41
N GLY A 103 6.33 13.10 -6.33
CA GLY A 103 5.80 13.33 -4.98
C GLY A 103 4.92 14.57 -4.92
N LYS A 104 5.38 15.73 -5.40
CA LYS A 104 4.60 16.98 -5.39
C LYS A 104 3.28 16.85 -6.16
N ILE A 105 3.33 16.28 -7.36
CA ILE A 105 2.16 16.16 -8.24
C ILE A 105 1.13 15.18 -7.65
N ARG A 106 1.60 14.08 -7.08
CA ARG A 106 0.73 13.00 -6.57
C ARG A 106 0.25 13.20 -5.14
N LEU A 107 0.94 14.01 -4.33
CA LEU A 107 0.59 14.23 -2.93
C LEU A 107 -0.85 14.73 -2.77
N ARG A 108 -1.28 15.71 -3.58
CA ARG A 108 -2.67 16.21 -3.54
C ARG A 108 -3.69 15.10 -3.87
N PRO A 109 -3.60 14.38 -5.00
CA PRO A 109 -4.48 13.24 -5.28
C PRO A 109 -4.49 12.13 -4.22
N ILE A 110 -3.32 11.74 -3.70
CA ILE A 110 -3.21 10.67 -2.71
C ILE A 110 -3.92 11.07 -1.41
N LEU A 111 -3.70 12.30 -0.94
CA LEU A 111 -4.40 12.87 0.21
C LEU A 111 -5.91 12.89 -0.02
N MET A 112 -6.37 13.39 -1.17
CA MET A 112 -7.81 13.46 -1.49
C MET A 112 -8.49 12.10 -1.39
N THR A 113 -7.92 11.06 -2.02
CA THR A 113 -8.54 9.74 -2.00
C THR A 113 -8.51 9.09 -0.61
N THR A 114 -7.45 9.33 0.15
CA THR A 114 -7.32 8.76 1.49
C THR A 114 -8.28 9.42 2.47
N LEU A 115 -8.34 10.75 2.45
CA LEU A 115 -9.27 11.51 3.29
C LEU A 115 -10.72 11.18 2.93
N ALA A 116 -11.06 11.11 1.64
CA ALA A 116 -12.40 10.72 1.20
C ALA A 116 -12.80 9.34 1.75
N MET A 117 -11.89 8.38 1.72
CA MET A 117 -12.14 7.04 2.25
C MET A 117 -12.25 7.02 3.77
N VAL A 118 -11.38 7.76 4.47
CA VAL A 118 -11.42 7.88 5.94
C VAL A 118 -12.75 8.51 6.39
N PHE A 119 -13.15 9.63 5.79
CA PHE A 119 -14.43 10.27 6.10
C PHE A 119 -15.62 9.43 5.66
N GLY A 120 -15.54 8.72 4.53
CA GLY A 120 -16.59 7.82 4.06
C GLY A 120 -16.79 6.60 4.95
N MET A 121 -15.74 6.12 5.61
CA MET A 121 -15.80 5.00 6.56
C MET A 121 -16.14 5.42 7.99
N LEU A 122 -16.05 6.71 8.31
CA LEU A 122 -16.32 7.25 9.65
C LEU A 122 -17.73 6.87 10.17
N PRO A 123 -18.83 7.00 9.39
CA PRO A 123 -20.16 6.63 9.86
C PRO A 123 -20.28 5.14 10.17
N ILE A 124 -19.62 4.29 9.39
CA ILE A 124 -19.61 2.83 9.59
C ILE A 124 -18.78 2.48 10.83
N ALA A 125 -17.66 3.16 11.05
CA ALA A 125 -16.81 2.93 12.21
C ALA A 125 -17.46 3.32 13.55
N LEU A 126 -18.31 4.36 13.54
CA LEU A 126 -18.99 4.91 14.71
C LEU A 126 -20.42 4.41 14.92
N ALA A 127 -20.98 3.67 13.96
CA ALA A 127 -22.34 3.14 14.06
C ALA A 127 -22.50 2.30 15.35
N SER A 128 -23.58 2.51 16.11
CA SER A 128 -23.79 1.84 17.40
C SER A 128 -25.11 1.05 17.46
N SER A 129 -25.67 0.68 16.29
CA SER A 129 -26.92 -0.09 16.21
C SER A 129 -26.70 -1.59 16.49
N SER A 130 -27.78 -2.32 16.79
CA SER A 130 -27.75 -3.79 16.84
C SER A 130 -27.10 -4.37 15.56
N GLY A 131 -26.14 -5.27 15.73
CA GLY A 131 -25.37 -5.89 14.63
C GLY A 131 -24.31 -5.01 13.96
N SER A 132 -24.11 -3.77 14.41
CA SER A 132 -23.07 -2.87 13.87
C SER A 132 -21.66 -3.28 14.27
N GLU A 133 -21.47 -3.96 15.41
CA GLU A 133 -20.13 -4.28 15.93
C GLU A 133 -19.24 -5.03 14.94
N MET A 134 -19.81 -5.93 14.14
CA MET A 134 -19.10 -6.65 13.09
C MET A 134 -18.65 -5.72 11.96
N LYS A 135 -19.49 -4.76 11.56
CA LYS A 135 -19.23 -3.80 10.47
C LYS A 135 -18.29 -2.67 10.91
N ASN A 136 -18.34 -2.27 12.17
CA ASN A 136 -17.46 -1.24 12.71
C ASN A 136 -15.99 -1.64 12.59
N GLY A 137 -15.68 -2.92 12.80
CA GLY A 137 -14.32 -3.45 12.66
C GLY A 137 -13.74 -3.21 11.26
N LEU A 138 -14.55 -3.34 10.20
CA LEU A 138 -14.15 -3.03 8.83
C LEU A 138 -13.81 -1.54 8.66
N GLY A 139 -14.63 -0.65 9.23
CA GLY A 139 -14.38 0.80 9.20
C GLY A 139 -13.07 1.18 9.88
N TRP A 140 -12.83 0.64 11.08
CA TRP A 140 -11.60 0.92 11.85
C TRP A 140 -10.33 0.37 11.20
N VAL A 141 -10.38 -0.82 10.60
CA VAL A 141 -9.26 -1.39 9.83
C VAL A 141 -8.87 -0.46 8.68
N LEU A 142 -9.86 0.03 7.93
CA LEU A 142 -9.61 0.92 6.79
C LEU A 142 -9.11 2.29 7.25
N ILE A 143 -9.74 2.90 8.26
CA ILE A 143 -9.31 4.20 8.78
C ILE A 143 -7.88 4.13 9.32
N GLY A 144 -7.59 3.15 10.18
CA GLY A 144 -6.27 2.95 10.77
C GLY A 144 -5.19 2.63 9.74
N GLY A 145 -5.48 1.66 8.88
CA GLY A 145 -4.56 1.22 7.85
C GLY A 145 -4.23 2.31 6.84
N LEU A 146 -5.24 3.04 6.36
CA LEU A 146 -5.05 4.12 5.40
C LEU A 146 -4.38 5.34 6.02
N THR A 147 -4.71 5.70 7.26
CA THR A 147 -4.08 6.85 7.94
C THR A 147 -2.60 6.59 8.19
N SER A 148 -2.28 5.40 8.72
CA SER A 148 -0.89 4.96 8.90
C SER A 148 -0.15 4.88 7.57
N SER A 149 -0.76 4.20 6.58
CA SER A 149 -0.17 4.05 5.26
C SER A 149 0.04 5.38 4.56
N LEU A 150 -0.85 6.37 4.68
CA LEU A 150 -0.70 7.67 4.04
C LEU A 150 0.61 8.35 4.47
N LEU A 151 0.81 8.44 5.79
CA LEU A 151 1.98 9.09 6.37
C LEU A 151 3.25 8.32 6.02
N LEU A 152 3.21 7.00 6.16
CA LEU A 152 4.38 6.16 5.96
C LEU A 152 4.71 5.96 4.48
N THR A 153 3.73 5.79 3.59
CA THR A 153 3.93 5.57 2.14
C THR A 153 4.52 6.81 1.47
N LEU A 154 4.07 8.01 1.84
CA LEU A 154 4.61 9.27 1.30
C LEU A 154 6.10 9.49 1.61
N VAL A 155 6.63 8.86 2.66
CA VAL A 155 8.05 8.95 3.04
C VAL A 155 8.81 7.69 2.62
N LEU A 156 8.25 6.52 2.93
CA LEU A 156 8.89 5.22 2.75
C LEU A 156 8.99 4.83 1.28
N VAL A 157 7.95 5.04 0.47
CA VAL A 157 8.00 4.65 -0.95
C VAL A 157 9.06 5.43 -1.73
N PRO A 158 9.19 6.77 -1.61
CA PRO A 158 10.32 7.50 -2.19
C PRO A 158 11.69 6.96 -1.77
N VAL A 159 11.87 6.70 -0.46
CA VAL A 159 13.15 6.24 0.08
C VAL A 159 13.51 4.85 -0.44
N VAL A 160 12.56 3.91 -0.42
CA VAL A 160 12.75 2.54 -0.92
C VAL A 160 12.98 2.55 -2.43
N TYR A 161 12.26 3.39 -3.19
CA TYR A 161 12.48 3.54 -4.62
C TYR A 161 13.88 4.07 -4.94
N ILE A 162 14.33 5.14 -4.26
CA ILE A 162 15.68 5.71 -4.44
C ILE A 162 16.75 4.66 -4.08
N TRP A 163 16.56 3.95 -2.96
CA TRP A 163 17.50 2.92 -2.53
C TRP A 163 17.63 1.79 -3.56
N MET A 164 16.50 1.33 -4.09
CA MET A 164 16.47 0.27 -5.09
C MET A 164 17.03 0.72 -6.44
N ALA A 165 16.70 1.95 -6.88
CA ALA A 165 17.22 2.52 -8.11
C ALA A 165 18.74 2.72 -8.05
N ARG A 166 19.28 3.25 -6.94
CA ARG A 166 20.74 3.38 -6.73
C ARG A 166 21.44 2.02 -6.72
N LYS A 167 20.79 0.98 -6.16
CA LYS A 167 21.36 -0.38 -6.17
C LYS A 167 21.42 -0.94 -7.60
N LYS A 168 20.41 -0.66 -8.42
CA LYS A 168 20.37 -1.05 -9.84
C LYS A 168 21.47 -0.34 -10.65
N GLU A 169 21.65 0.96 -10.45
CA GLU A 169 22.69 1.76 -11.11
C GLU A 169 24.10 1.30 -10.71
N ARG A 170 24.36 1.03 -9.42
CA ARG A 170 25.64 0.47 -8.96
C ARG A 170 25.92 -0.91 -9.53
N PHE A 171 24.90 -1.74 -9.71
CA PHE A 171 25.05 -3.08 -10.28
C PHE A 171 25.35 -3.05 -11.79
N GLN A 172 24.76 -2.10 -12.52
CA GLN A 172 25.08 -1.85 -13.92
C GLN A 172 26.51 -1.33 -14.10
N ALA A 173 26.91 -0.32 -13.32
CA ALA A 173 28.28 0.21 -13.34
C ALA A 173 29.33 -0.87 -13.01
N TRP A 174 29.03 -1.78 -12.07
CA TRP A 174 29.91 -2.92 -11.76
C TRP A 174 30.00 -3.93 -12.92
N ARG A 175 28.90 -4.17 -13.64
CA ARG A 175 28.90 -5.04 -14.83
C ARG A 175 29.71 -4.45 -15.98
N GLU A 176 29.56 -3.15 -16.23
CA GLU A 176 30.31 -2.41 -17.25
C GLU A 176 31.82 -2.39 -16.94
N SER A 177 32.20 -2.20 -15.67
CA SER A 177 33.59 -2.27 -15.22
C SER A 177 34.23 -3.67 -15.29
N ARG A 178 33.43 -4.72 -15.51
CA ARG A 178 33.89 -6.11 -15.67
C ARG A 178 33.92 -6.57 -17.13
N GLN A 179 33.41 -5.75 -18.06
CA GLN A 179 33.36 -6.03 -19.49
C GLN A 179 34.32 -5.17 -20.33
N GLY A 180 35.06 -4.24 -19.70
CA GLY A 180 36.20 -3.53 -20.29
C GLY A 180 37.51 -4.03 -19.71
#